data_AF-A0A1H2L7S7-F1
#
_entry.id   AF-A0A1H2L7S7-F1
#
_cell.length_a   1.000
_cell.length_b   1.000
_cell.length_c   1.000
_cell.angle_alpha   90.00
_cell.angle_beta   90.00
_cell.angle_gamma   90.00
#
_symmetry.space_group_name_H-M   'P 1'
#
loop_
_entity.id
_entity.type
_entity.pdbx_description
1 polymer ?
#
loop_
_entity_poly.entity_id
_entity_poly.type
_entity_poly.pdbx_seq_one_letter_code
_entity_poly.pdbx_strand_id
1 'polypeptide(L)'
;MKKIALTALILSSLFAGTALASQYDRPGFVTEIEDGRLWVFRENSQELKDFKATGEPAKQFTGIGSGPEGMTVKSADEQTLKDYLQAVKK
;
A
#
# COMPACT_ATOMS: atom_id res chain seq x y z
N MET A 1 37.42 42.15 7.27
CA MET A 1 37.49 41.37 6.01
C MET A 1 36.71 40.09 6.21
N LYS A 2 35.64 39.91 5.42
CA LYS A 2 34.64 38.84 5.54
C LYS A 2 35.21 37.52 5.00
N LYS A 3 35.06 36.42 5.74
CA LYS A 3 35.16 35.06 5.20
C LYS A 3 33.94 34.29 5.69
N ILE A 4 32.88 34.35 4.89
CA ILE A 4 31.66 33.56 5.07
C ILE A 4 31.92 32.24 4.36
N ALA A 5 32.03 31.15 5.13
CA ALA A 5 32.27 29.82 4.61
C ALA A 5 30.95 29.06 4.46
N LEU A 6 30.67 28.77 3.19
CA LEU A 6 29.99 27.61 2.62
C LEU A 6 28.70 27.09 3.27
N THR A 7 27.62 27.45 2.59
CA THR A 7 26.34 26.74 2.48
C THR A 7 26.55 25.24 2.22
N ALA A 8 26.21 24.40 3.19
CA ALA A 8 25.95 22.98 2.95
C ALA A 8 24.46 22.82 2.65
N LEU A 9 24.13 22.65 1.37
CA LEU A 9 22.80 22.31 0.89
C LEU A 9 22.55 20.84 1.21
N ILE A 10 21.98 20.54 2.37
CA ILE A 10 21.53 19.20 2.71
C ILE A 10 20.18 19.00 2.02
N LEU A 11 20.21 18.53 0.77
CA LEU A 11 19.03 18.07 0.07
C LEU A 11 18.69 16.67 0.60
N SER A 12 18.22 16.59 1.84
CA SER A 12 17.61 15.38 2.37
C SER A 12 16.23 15.23 1.74
N SER A 13 16.21 14.63 0.55
CA SER A 13 15.02 14.06 -0.06
C SER A 13 14.46 13.01 0.90
N LEU A 14 13.58 13.45 1.79
CA LEU A 14 12.67 12.57 2.50
C LEU A 14 11.81 11.92 1.40
N PHE A 15 12.19 10.73 0.96
CA PHE A 15 11.24 9.80 0.37
C PHE A 15 10.19 9.56 1.45
N ALA A 16 9.13 10.36 1.41
CA ALA A 16 7.95 10.15 2.21
C ALA A 16 7.38 8.81 1.73
N GLY A 17 7.70 7.73 2.45
CA GLY A 17 7.10 6.40 2.28
C GLY A 17 5.63 6.38 2.69
N THR A 18 4.89 7.46 2.43
CA THR A 18 3.49 7.62 2.79
C THR A 18 2.64 7.45 1.53
N ALA A 19 1.96 6.30 1.47
CA ALA A 19 0.64 6.15 0.87
C ALA A 19 0.51 6.19 -0.67
N LEU A 20 1.43 5.57 -1.42
CA LEU A 20 1.16 5.27 -2.84
C LEU A 20 -0.03 4.32 -3.03
N ALA A 21 -0.36 3.54 -2.00
CA ALA A 21 -1.53 2.67 -2.05
C ALA A 21 -2.85 3.45 -1.95
N SER A 22 -2.89 4.57 -1.22
CA SER A 22 -4.14 5.33 -1.03
C SER A 22 -4.87 5.71 -2.34
N GLN A 23 -4.15 5.83 -3.45
CA GLN A 23 -4.75 6.07 -4.77
C GLN A 23 -5.66 4.91 -5.26
N TYR A 24 -5.43 3.71 -4.72
CA TYR A 24 -6.17 2.48 -5.00
C TYR A 24 -7.22 2.15 -3.94
N ASP A 25 -7.37 3.00 -2.92
CA ASP A 25 -8.45 2.87 -1.96
C ASP A 25 -9.81 2.96 -2.66
N ARG A 26 -10.76 2.22 -2.10
CA ARG A 26 -12.15 2.15 -2.55
C ARG A 26 -13.03 2.21 -1.31
N PRO A 27 -14.28 2.72 -1.40
CA PRO A 27 -15.16 2.76 -0.24
C PRO A 27 -15.25 1.41 0.48
N GLY A 28 -14.86 1.36 1.76
CA GLY A 28 -14.83 0.14 2.57
C GLY A 28 -13.54 -0.69 2.45
N PHE A 29 -12.53 -0.19 1.72
CA PHE A 29 -11.24 -0.86 1.51
C PHE A 29 -10.08 0.11 1.75
N VAL A 30 -9.07 -0.40 2.44
CA VAL A 30 -7.75 0.24 2.58
C VAL A 30 -6.75 -0.62 1.84
N THR A 31 -5.85 0.05 1.12
CA THR A 31 -4.79 -0.62 0.39
C THR A 31 -3.41 -0.19 0.89
N GLU A 32 -2.44 -1.08 0.76
CA GLU A 32 -1.02 -0.86 1.06
C GLU A 32 -0.18 -1.45 -0.08
N ILE A 33 0.98 -0.86 -0.40
CA ILE A 33 1.90 -1.42 -1.40
C ILE A 33 3.12 -1.95 -0.67
N GLU A 34 3.34 -3.25 -0.76
CA GLU A 34 4.51 -3.95 -0.20
C GLU A 34 5.09 -4.85 -1.29
N ASP A 35 6.41 -4.78 -1.50
CA ASP A 35 7.13 -5.53 -2.54
C ASP A 35 6.51 -5.48 -3.95
N GLY A 36 5.98 -4.30 -4.31
CA GLY A 36 5.32 -4.06 -5.60
C GLY A 36 4.02 -4.83 -5.79
N ARG A 37 3.41 -5.28 -4.69
CA ARG A 37 2.09 -5.93 -4.64
C ARG A 37 1.10 -5.00 -3.97
N LEU A 38 -0.13 -4.98 -4.48
CA LEU A 38 -1.21 -4.24 -3.85
C LEU A 38 -1.87 -5.12 -2.80
N TRP A 39 -1.62 -4.83 -1.54
CA TRP A 39 -2.34 -5.42 -0.43
C TRP A 39 -3.67 -4.70 -0.22
N VAL A 40 -4.73 -5.47 0.00
CA VAL A 40 -6.09 -4.95 0.18
C VAL A 40 -6.71 -5.54 1.43
N PHE A 41 -7.30 -4.65 2.23
CA PHE A 41 -7.98 -4.98 3.47
C PHE A 41 -9.33 -4.27 3.55
N ARG A 42 -10.24 -4.81 4.36
CA ARG A 42 -11.42 -4.06 4.79
C ARG A 42 -10.99 -2.94 5.74
N GLU A 43 -11.66 -1.80 5.65
CA GLU A 43 -11.50 -0.72 6.62
C GLU A 43 -11.71 -1.24 8.05
N ASN A 44 -10.82 -0.84 8.97
CA ASN A 44 -10.87 -1.19 10.40
C ASN A 44 -10.81 -2.70 10.74
N SER A 45 -10.47 -3.55 9.77
CA SER A 45 -10.36 -4.99 9.95
C SER A 45 -9.22 -5.40 10.87
N GLN A 46 -9.31 -6.61 11.44
CA GLN A 46 -8.24 -7.14 12.28
C GLN A 46 -7.02 -7.46 11.42
N GLU A 47 -7.23 -7.94 10.20
CA GLU A 47 -6.21 -8.27 9.21
C GLU A 47 -5.38 -7.03 8.85
N LEU A 48 -6.01 -5.86 8.69
CA LEU A 48 -5.30 -4.61 8.47
C LEU A 48 -4.43 -4.22 9.67
N LYS A 49 -4.93 -4.41 10.89
CA LYS A 49 -4.18 -4.10 12.12
C LYS A 49 -2.98 -5.04 12.27
N ASP A 50 -3.21 -6.34 12.06
CA ASP A 50 -2.18 -7.36 12.13
C ASP A 50 -1.11 -7.16 11.05
N PHE A 51 -1.54 -6.80 9.84
CA PHE A 51 -0.63 -6.46 8.74
C PHE A 51 0.25 -5.26 9.10
N LYS A 52 -0.33 -4.19 9.66
CA LYS A 52 0.43 -3.02 10.10
C LYS A 52 1.36 -3.31 11.27
N ALA A 53 1.05 -4.30 12.10
CA ALA A 53 1.86 -4.67 13.25
C ALA A 53 2.98 -5.66 12.91
N THR A 54 2.73 -6.60 11.99
CA THR A 54 3.58 -7.78 11.78
C THR A 54 4.00 -8.02 10.33
N GLY A 55 3.45 -7.28 9.36
CA GLY A 55 3.70 -7.46 7.93
C GLY A 55 2.78 -8.49 7.29
N GLU A 56 3.25 -9.16 6.23
CA GLU A 56 2.43 -10.08 5.45
C GLU A 56 1.78 -11.20 6.31
N PRO A 57 0.45 -11.42 6.23
CA PRO A 57 -0.24 -12.47 6.95
C PRO A 57 0.21 -13.87 6.50
N ALA A 58 0.19 -14.84 7.42
CA ALA A 58 0.56 -16.23 7.14
C ALA A 58 -0.33 -16.89 6.06
N LYS A 59 -1.60 -16.49 5.98
CA LYS A 59 -2.53 -16.90 4.94
C LYS A 59 -2.83 -15.73 4.04
N GLN A 60 -2.68 -15.93 2.74
CA GLN A 60 -2.95 -14.92 1.73
C GLN A 60 -3.64 -15.52 0.50
N PHE A 61 -4.46 -14.71 -0.14
CA PHE A 61 -5.09 -14.96 -1.43
C PHE A 61 -4.50 -13.99 -2.43
N THR A 62 -4.17 -14.47 -3.63
CA THR A 62 -3.45 -13.68 -4.63
C THR A 62 -4.21 -13.67 -5.95
N GLY A 63 -4.52 -12.49 -6.46
CA GLY A 63 -5.00 -12.24 -7.81
C GLY A 63 -3.86 -11.68 -8.66
N ILE A 64 -3.23 -12.54 -9.48
CA ILE A 64 -2.11 -12.14 -10.35
C ILE A 64 -2.66 -11.33 -11.52
N GLY A 65 -2.14 -10.11 -11.70
CA GLY A 65 -2.51 -9.24 -12.83
C GLY A 65 -3.96 -8.72 -12.81
N SER A 66 -4.69 -8.93 -11.72
CA SER A 66 -6.12 -8.60 -11.64
C SER A 66 -6.42 -7.22 -11.08
N GLY A 67 -5.42 -6.54 -10.53
CA GLY A 67 -5.56 -5.22 -9.92
C GLY A 67 -5.53 -4.07 -10.93
N PRO A 68 -5.67 -2.83 -10.43
CA PRO A 68 -5.41 -1.63 -11.22
C PRO A 68 -4.08 -1.74 -11.97
N GLU A 69 -4.03 -1.28 -13.22
CA GLU A 69 -2.81 -1.25 -14.05
C GLU A 69 -2.12 -2.62 -14.22
N GLY A 70 -2.83 -3.73 -14.01
CA GLY A 70 -2.26 -5.07 -14.07
C GLY A 70 -1.42 -5.44 -12.84
N MET A 71 -1.56 -4.73 -11.73
CA MET A 71 -0.90 -5.08 -10.47
C MET A 71 -1.39 -6.43 -9.94
N THR A 72 -0.50 -7.15 -9.26
CA THR A 72 -0.90 -8.31 -8.45
C THR A 72 -1.51 -7.82 -7.15
N VAL A 73 -2.69 -8.34 -6.82
CA VAL A 73 -3.44 -7.98 -5.60
C VAL A 73 -3.38 -9.13 -4.61
N LYS A 74 -3.09 -8.82 -3.35
CA LYS A 74 -3.09 -9.77 -2.23
C LYS A 74 -4.11 -9.36 -1.17
N SER A 75 -4.67 -10.34 -0.48
CA SER A 75 -5.49 -10.09 0.73
C SER A 75 -5.38 -11.26 1.70
N ALA A 76 -5.57 -11.01 2.99
CA ALA A 76 -5.64 -12.04 4.03
C ALA A 76 -6.92 -12.90 3.93
N ASP A 77 -7.96 -12.36 3.29
CA ASP A 77 -9.29 -12.96 3.17
C ASP A 77 -9.72 -13.06 1.70
N GLU A 78 -10.26 -14.22 1.32
CA GLU A 78 -10.64 -14.49 -0.07
C GLU A 78 -11.80 -13.61 -0.52
N GLN A 79 -12.75 -13.37 0.37
CA GLN A 79 -13.93 -12.57 0.06
C GLN A 79 -13.54 -11.11 -0.15
N THR A 80 -12.66 -10.57 0.70
CA THR A 80 -12.10 -9.22 0.58
C THR A 80 -11.39 -9.03 -0.76
N LEU A 81 -10.56 -10.00 -1.19
CA LEU A 81 -9.94 -9.95 -2.52
C LEU A 81 -11.01 -9.88 -3.63
N LYS A 82 -11.99 -10.79 -3.60
CA LYS A 82 -13.05 -10.85 -4.62
C LYS A 82 -13.85 -9.55 -4.69
N ASP A 83 -14.28 -9.04 -3.54
CA ASP A 83 -15.12 -7.84 -3.45
C ASP A 83 -14.37 -6.61 -3.95
N TYR A 84 -13.10 -6.47 -3.58
CA TYR A 84 -12.27 -5.38 -4.07
C TYR A 84 -12.12 -5.45 -5.59
N LEU A 85 -11.76 -6.62 -6.14
CA LEU A 85 -11.61 -6.79 -7.59
C LEU A 85 -12.90 -6.50 -8.35
N GLN A 86 -14.07 -6.78 -7.76
CA GLN A 86 -15.35 -6.36 -8.33
C GLN A 86 -15.54 -4.84 -8.28
N ALA A 87 -15.11 -4.18 -7.21
CA ALA A 87 -15.19 -2.73 -7.06
C ALA A 87 -14.26 -1.98 -8.02
N VAL A 88 -13.11 -2.55 -8.41
CA VAL A 88 -12.18 -1.91 -9.37
C VAL A 88 -12.62 -2.05 -10.83
N LYS A 89 -13.40 -3.09 -11.16
CA LYS A 89 -13.88 -3.33 -12.54
C LYS A 89 -15.00 -2.38 -13.00
N LYS A 90 -15.62 -1.66 -12.07
CA LYS A 90 -16.72 -0.72 -12.34
C LYS A 90 -16.17 0.69 -12.51
#